data_AF-A0A2P8FTW4-F1
#
_entry.id   AF-A0A2P8FTW4-F1
#
_cell.length_a   1.000
_cell.length_b   1.000
_cell.length_c   1.000
_cell.angle_alpha   90.00
_cell.angle_beta   90.00
_cell.angle_gamma   90.00
#
_symmetry.space_group_name_H-M   'P 1'
#
loop_
_entity.id
_entity.type
_entity.pdbx_description
1 polymer ?
#
loop_
_entity_poly.entity_id
_entity_poly.type
_entity_poly.pdbx_seq_one_letter_code
_entity_poly.pdbx_strand_id
1 'polypeptide(L)'
;MASLKEVRNRIVSVNSTQQITKAMKMVAAAKLRRAQDSILQMRPYAQKLGEMLLTVSSASESAADSPLKAVRAVEKVLIIVVTSDRGLCGAFNTNVIKATIQLIESKYAAQAAKGNVEIFAIGKKGAETLVRRGFTVNTAYTDLFGRLSFVNVKSAAEEIMKDFSEGRYDAVDIVYNEFKNVATQIIHADPYLPIVAENKSTKSKKTEVNYIFEPAEEEILAELIPKSLKIQLYRAVLESNASEQGARMTAMDKATENAQELLKDLRLVYNRTRQAAITKEILEIVGGAEALKN
;
A
#
# COMPACT_ATOMS: atom_id res chain seq x y z
N MET A 1 22.04 23.33 -31.36
CA MET A 1 21.40 23.97 -30.17
C MET A 1 19.90 23.71 -30.25
N ALA A 2 19.24 23.46 -29.11
CA ALA A 2 17.78 23.35 -29.08
C ALA A 2 17.15 24.63 -29.65
N SER A 3 16.12 24.49 -30.48
CA SER A 3 15.47 25.66 -31.07
C SER A 3 14.75 26.47 -29.99
N LEU A 4 14.66 27.79 -30.17
CA LEU A 4 13.96 28.68 -29.22
C LEU A 4 12.49 28.25 -29.02
N LYS A 5 11.87 27.73 -30.08
CA LYS A 5 10.52 27.13 -30.07
C LYS A 5 10.46 25.87 -29.21
N GLU A 6 11.46 25.00 -29.30
CA GLU A 6 11.53 23.77 -28.51
C GLU A 6 11.66 24.06 -27.01
N VAL A 7 12.53 24.99 -26.62
CA VAL A 7 12.68 25.39 -25.21
C VAL A 7 11.37 25.98 -24.67
N ARG A 8 10.68 26.82 -25.46
CA ARG A 8 9.36 27.37 -25.09
C ARG A 8 8.34 26.26 -24.88
N ASN A 9 8.27 25.28 -25.78
CA ASN A 9 7.34 24.16 -25.67
C ASN A 9 7.62 23.31 -24.42
N ARG A 10 8.90 23.07 -24.09
CA ARG A 10 9.28 22.39 -22.84
C ARG A 10 8.84 23.17 -21.60
N ILE A 11 9.00 24.50 -21.58
CA ILE A 11 8.52 25.33 -20.47
C ILE A 11 7.01 25.17 -20.27
N VAL A 12 6.22 25.23 -21.36
CA VAL A 12 4.75 25.07 -21.28
C VAL A 12 4.38 23.68 -20.76
N SER A 13 5.03 22.62 -21.27
CA SER A 13 4.79 21.24 -20.85
C SER A 13 5.11 21.00 -19.36
N VAL A 14 6.26 21.50 -18.89
CA VAL A 14 6.69 21.34 -17.49
C VAL A 14 5.79 22.15 -16.56
N ASN A 15 5.37 23.36 -16.96
CA ASN A 15 4.42 24.17 -16.19
C ASN A 15 3.07 23.48 -16.04
N SER A 16 2.56 22.87 -17.12
CA SER A 16 1.33 22.06 -17.07
C SER A 16 1.50 20.86 -16.13
N THR A 17 2.63 20.15 -16.22
CA THR A 17 2.92 19.01 -15.33
C THR A 17 2.98 19.45 -13.86
N GLN A 18 3.58 20.60 -13.57
CA GLN A 18 3.64 21.17 -12.22
C GLN A 18 2.24 21.47 -11.66
N GLN A 19 1.34 22.02 -12.48
CA GLN A 19 -0.04 22.27 -12.07
C GLN A 19 -0.79 20.98 -11.76
N ILE A 20 -0.58 19.94 -12.59
CA ILE A 20 -1.18 18.61 -12.39
C ILE A 20 -0.67 17.99 -11.09
N THR A 21 0.64 17.99 -10.83
CA THR A 21 1.21 17.42 -9.60
C THR A 21 0.73 18.19 -8.37
N LYS A 22 0.62 19.52 -8.44
CA LYS A 22 0.06 20.36 -7.37
C LYS A 22 -1.39 20.01 -7.07
N ALA A 23 -2.22 19.84 -8.10
CA ALA A 23 -3.61 19.40 -7.94
C ALA A 23 -3.69 17.99 -7.33
N MET A 24 -2.87 17.06 -7.82
CA MET A 24 -2.81 15.69 -7.30
C MET A 24 -2.36 15.63 -5.84
N LYS A 25 -1.42 16.48 -5.42
CA LYS A 25 -1.04 16.64 -4.00
C LYS A 25 -2.25 17.02 -3.15
N MET A 26 -3.03 18.01 -3.57
CA MET A 26 -4.24 18.45 -2.83
C MET A 26 -5.32 17.37 -2.79
N VAL A 27 -5.54 16.64 -3.89
CA VAL A 27 -6.48 15.51 -3.92
C VAL A 27 -6.04 14.40 -2.98
N ALA A 28 -4.75 14.05 -2.98
CA ALA A 28 -4.19 13.05 -2.08
C ALA A 28 -4.31 13.49 -0.61
N ALA A 29 -4.04 14.76 -0.30
CA ALA A 29 -4.21 15.31 1.04
C ALA A 29 -5.66 15.18 1.55
N ALA A 30 -6.64 15.53 0.71
CA ALA A 30 -8.05 15.40 1.06
C ALA A 30 -8.47 13.93 1.28
N LYS A 31 -7.97 13.00 0.46
CA LYS A 31 -8.22 11.56 0.62
C LYS A 31 -7.52 10.99 1.86
N LEU A 32 -6.30 11.43 2.15
CA LEU A 32 -5.54 11.05 3.33
C LEU A 32 -6.31 11.39 4.60
N ARG A 33 -6.84 12.62 4.70
CA ARG A 33 -7.63 13.04 5.87
C ARG A 33 -8.81 12.09 6.13
N ARG A 34 -9.59 11.77 5.09
CA ARG A 34 -10.71 10.81 5.20
C ARG A 34 -10.25 9.41 5.62
N ALA A 35 -9.12 8.95 5.09
CA ALA A 35 -8.56 7.65 5.46
C ALA A 35 -8.06 7.63 6.91
N GLN A 36 -7.43 8.71 7.38
CA GLN A 36 -7.02 8.87 8.77
C GLN A 36 -8.21 8.87 9.73
N ASP A 37 -9.26 9.61 9.42
CA ASP A 37 -10.49 9.63 10.23
C ASP A 37 -11.08 8.22 10.38
N SER A 38 -11.07 7.44 9.29
CA SER A 38 -11.55 6.05 9.27
C SER A 38 -10.68 5.12 10.15
N ILE A 39 -9.36 5.28 10.13
CA ILE A 39 -8.43 4.52 10.98
C ILE A 39 -8.62 4.89 12.45
N LEU A 40 -8.72 6.18 12.77
CA LEU A 40 -8.90 6.66 14.14
C LEU A 40 -10.19 6.12 14.76
N GLN A 41 -11.27 6.07 13.99
CA GLN A 41 -12.54 5.47 14.43
C GLN A 41 -12.45 3.96 14.60
N MET A 42 -11.65 3.26 13.80
CA MET A 42 -11.49 1.81 13.88
C MET A 42 -10.61 1.35 15.04
N ARG A 43 -9.56 2.11 15.39
CA ARG A 43 -8.55 1.68 16.38
C ARG A 43 -9.14 1.21 17.72
N PRO A 44 -10.07 1.93 18.37
CA PRO A 44 -10.67 1.48 19.62
C PRO A 44 -11.39 0.13 19.49
N TYR A 45 -12.09 -0.08 18.38
CA TYR A 45 -12.82 -1.31 18.11
C TYR A 45 -11.87 -2.50 17.92
N ALA A 46 -10.83 -2.32 17.10
CA ALA A 46 -9.83 -3.37 16.85
C ALA A 46 -9.02 -3.71 18.12
N GLN A 47 -8.63 -2.70 18.91
CA GLN A 47 -7.95 -2.90 20.19
C GLN A 47 -8.83 -3.65 21.17
N LYS A 48 -10.08 -3.21 21.37
CA LYS A 48 -10.96 -3.84 22.34
C LYS A 48 -11.31 -5.29 21.97
N LEU A 49 -11.47 -5.55 20.69
CA LEU A 49 -11.72 -6.89 20.20
C LEU A 49 -10.50 -7.81 20.35
N GLY A 50 -9.29 -7.29 20.16
CA GLY A 50 -8.05 -8.00 20.48
C GLY A 50 -7.91 -8.32 21.97
N GLU A 51 -8.20 -7.35 22.84
CA GLU A 51 -8.26 -7.57 24.29
C GLU A 51 -9.26 -8.66 24.67
N MET A 52 -10.47 -8.61 24.13
CA MET A 52 -11.51 -9.63 24.38
C MET A 52 -11.04 -11.01 23.94
N LEU A 53 -10.46 -11.12 22.74
CA LEU A 53 -9.98 -12.40 22.22
C LEU A 53 -8.85 -12.98 23.09
N LEU A 54 -7.93 -12.14 23.57
CA LEU A 54 -6.89 -12.55 24.51
C LEU A 54 -7.47 -13.01 25.84
N THR A 55 -8.42 -12.28 26.41
CA THR A 55 -9.04 -12.64 27.69
C THR A 55 -9.77 -13.98 27.60
N VAL A 56 -10.63 -14.18 26.58
CA VAL A 56 -11.36 -15.44 26.42
C VAL A 56 -10.42 -16.60 26.08
N SER A 57 -9.39 -16.36 25.25
CA SER A 57 -8.41 -17.39 24.92
C SER A 57 -7.50 -17.77 26.10
N SER A 58 -7.35 -16.90 27.10
CA SER A 58 -6.56 -17.19 28.30
C SER A 58 -7.34 -17.91 29.40
N ALA A 59 -8.68 -17.80 29.39
CA ALA A 59 -9.57 -18.52 30.30
C ALA A 59 -9.82 -19.96 29.83
N SER A 60 -9.82 -20.17 28.52
CA SER A 60 -10.07 -21.47 27.90
C SER A 60 -8.76 -22.24 27.66
N GLU A 61 -8.40 -23.15 28.57
CA GLU A 61 -7.27 -24.10 28.37
C GLU A 61 -7.54 -25.10 27.23
N SER A 62 -8.83 -25.37 26.97
CA SER A 62 -9.29 -26.21 25.87
C SER A 62 -9.66 -25.32 24.68
N ALA A 63 -8.68 -25.03 23.83
CA ALA A 63 -8.91 -24.29 22.61
C ALA A 63 -10.07 -24.93 21.83
N ALA A 64 -11.18 -24.19 21.69
CA ALA A 64 -12.24 -24.56 20.75
C ALA A 64 -11.61 -25.01 19.43
N ASP A 65 -11.99 -26.21 18.97
CA ASP A 65 -11.47 -26.93 17.80
C ASP A 65 -11.87 -26.21 16.51
N SER A 66 -11.37 -24.98 16.36
CA SER A 66 -11.65 -24.12 15.22
C SER A 66 -10.67 -24.47 14.10
N PRO A 67 -11.15 -24.77 12.89
CA PRO A 67 -10.29 -24.99 11.73
C PRO A 67 -9.27 -23.86 11.49
N LEU A 68 -9.59 -22.63 11.91
CA LEU A 68 -8.75 -21.43 11.78
C LEU A 68 -7.57 -21.38 12.77
N LYS A 69 -7.56 -22.23 13.79
CA LYS A 69 -6.45 -22.42 14.74
C LYS A 69 -5.56 -23.61 14.38
N ALA A 70 -5.99 -24.46 13.44
CA ALA A 70 -5.30 -25.70 13.12
C ALA A 70 -3.90 -25.42 12.55
N VAL A 71 -2.86 -25.81 13.30
CA VAL A 71 -1.47 -25.76 12.85
C VAL A 71 -1.15 -27.05 12.11
N ARG A 72 -0.75 -26.95 10.85
CA ARG A 72 -0.45 -28.08 9.95
C ARG A 72 0.97 -27.97 9.40
N ALA A 73 1.45 -29.05 8.80
CA ALA A 73 2.68 -28.99 8.00
C ALA A 73 2.46 -28.07 6.80
N VAL A 74 3.32 -27.06 6.64
CA VAL A 74 3.11 -26.00 5.64
C VAL A 74 3.55 -26.47 4.25
N GLU A 75 2.59 -26.82 3.39
CA GLU A 75 2.85 -27.18 2.00
C GLU A 75 2.34 -26.13 1.01
N LYS A 76 1.14 -25.59 1.25
CA LYS A 76 0.49 -24.56 0.43
C LYS A 76 0.33 -23.27 1.21
N VAL A 77 0.78 -22.16 0.63
CA VAL A 77 0.85 -20.86 1.30
C VAL A 77 0.07 -19.83 0.50
N LEU A 78 -0.75 -19.05 1.19
CA LEU A 78 -1.39 -17.86 0.64
C LEU A 78 -0.72 -16.62 1.21
N ILE A 79 -0.33 -15.67 0.35
CA ILE A 79 0.18 -14.38 0.80
C ILE A 79 -0.77 -13.28 0.35
N ILE A 80 -1.40 -12.62 1.32
CA ILE A 80 -2.26 -11.45 1.09
C ILE A 80 -1.36 -10.23 0.87
N VAL A 81 -1.43 -9.64 -0.31
CA VAL A 81 -0.58 -8.52 -0.69
C VAL A 81 -1.43 -7.27 -0.91
N VAL A 82 -1.26 -6.27 -0.05
CA VAL A 82 -2.04 -5.03 -0.09
C VAL A 82 -1.23 -3.91 -0.74
N THR A 83 -1.58 -3.56 -1.98
CA THR A 83 -0.95 -2.53 -2.82
C THR A 83 -1.97 -1.56 -3.38
N SER A 84 -1.55 -0.53 -4.11
CA SER A 84 -2.50 0.44 -4.69
C SER A 84 -3.00 0.02 -6.07
N ASP A 85 -4.14 0.60 -6.47
CA ASP A 85 -4.64 0.46 -7.85
C ASP A 85 -3.87 1.34 -8.84
N ARG A 86 -3.41 2.50 -8.36
CA ARG A 86 -2.79 3.54 -9.18
C ARG A 86 -1.36 3.79 -8.74
N GLY A 87 -0.51 4.13 -9.72
CA GLY A 87 0.88 4.53 -9.46
C GLY A 87 1.00 5.94 -8.87
N LEU A 88 2.17 6.55 -9.12
CA LEU A 88 2.51 7.90 -8.65
C LEU A 88 2.48 8.06 -7.12
N CYS A 89 2.75 6.97 -6.39
CA CYS A 89 2.80 6.92 -4.92
C CYS A 89 4.22 6.64 -4.40
N GLY A 90 5.25 7.08 -5.13
CA GLY A 90 6.64 6.85 -4.75
C GLY A 90 6.99 5.36 -4.67
N ALA A 91 7.69 4.97 -3.60
CA ALA A 91 8.14 3.60 -3.38
C ALA A 91 7.09 2.67 -2.75
N PHE A 92 5.88 3.15 -2.47
CA PHE A 92 4.83 2.43 -1.73
C PHE A 92 4.60 0.99 -2.22
N ASN A 93 4.31 0.81 -3.52
CA ASN A 93 4.05 -0.52 -4.09
C ASN A 93 5.33 -1.36 -4.14
N THR A 94 6.44 -0.75 -4.58
CA THR A 94 7.72 -1.43 -4.72
C THR A 94 8.19 -2.03 -3.40
N ASN A 95 7.99 -1.31 -2.30
CA ASN A 95 8.35 -1.73 -0.96
C ASN A 95 7.56 -2.95 -0.50
N VAL A 96 6.23 -2.96 -0.68
CA VAL A 96 5.37 -4.13 -0.37
C VAL A 96 5.76 -5.33 -1.22
N ILE A 97 5.99 -5.13 -2.51
CA ILE A 97 6.36 -6.21 -3.43
C ILE A 97 7.73 -6.79 -3.03
N LYS A 98 8.71 -5.95 -2.69
CA LYS A 98 10.02 -6.41 -2.19
C LYS A 98 9.89 -7.21 -0.91
N ALA A 99 9.11 -6.72 0.06
CA ALA A 99 8.89 -7.44 1.32
C ALA A 99 8.16 -8.79 1.09
N THR A 100 7.21 -8.83 0.14
CA THR A 100 6.53 -10.06 -0.26
C THR A 100 7.53 -11.08 -0.80
N ILE A 101 8.40 -10.66 -1.73
CA ILE A 101 9.42 -11.55 -2.29
C ILE A 101 10.41 -12.00 -1.22
N GLN A 102 10.86 -11.08 -0.36
CA GLN A 102 11.75 -11.42 0.75
C GLN A 102 11.11 -12.42 1.71
N LEU A 103 9.80 -12.30 2.00
CA LEU A 103 9.06 -13.27 2.82
C LEU A 103 9.05 -14.64 2.13
N ILE A 104 8.79 -14.69 0.82
CA ILE A 104 8.81 -15.92 0.04
C ILE A 104 10.20 -16.56 0.08
N GLU A 105 11.26 -15.80 -0.17
CA GLU A 105 12.64 -16.28 -0.21
C GLU A 105 13.15 -16.72 1.18
N SER A 106 12.76 -16.05 2.24
CA SER A 106 13.24 -16.32 3.59
C SER A 106 12.46 -17.40 4.34
N LYS A 107 11.13 -17.45 4.17
CA LYS A 107 10.23 -18.33 4.93
C LYS A 107 9.64 -19.47 4.10
N TYR A 108 9.41 -19.25 2.81
CA TYR A 108 8.63 -20.16 1.96
C TYR A 108 9.35 -20.62 0.69
N ALA A 109 10.68 -20.60 0.68
CA ALA A 109 11.46 -20.88 -0.54
C ALA A 109 11.19 -22.29 -1.10
N ALA A 110 11.03 -23.28 -0.22
CA ALA A 110 10.75 -24.66 -0.60
C ALA A 110 9.36 -24.81 -1.23
N GLN A 111 8.35 -24.12 -0.69
CA GLN A 111 6.98 -24.11 -1.20
C GLN A 111 6.91 -23.34 -2.53
N ALA A 112 7.64 -22.23 -2.63
CA ALA A 112 7.74 -21.43 -3.85
C ALA A 112 8.39 -22.22 -4.99
N ALA A 113 9.45 -22.98 -4.71
CA ALA A 113 10.11 -23.84 -5.70
C ALA A 113 9.17 -24.94 -6.24
N LYS A 114 8.19 -25.36 -5.46
CA LYS A 114 7.14 -26.32 -5.86
C LYS A 114 5.92 -25.67 -6.52
N GLY A 115 5.87 -24.34 -6.63
CA GLY A 115 4.70 -23.62 -7.14
C GLY A 115 3.52 -23.53 -6.16
N ASN A 116 3.74 -23.79 -4.88
CA ASN A 116 2.70 -23.85 -3.86
C ASN A 116 2.49 -22.52 -3.11
N VAL A 117 3.00 -21.41 -3.65
CA VAL A 117 2.76 -20.06 -3.10
C VAL A 117 1.80 -19.33 -4.02
N GLU A 118 0.60 -19.05 -3.51
CA GLU A 118 -0.42 -18.25 -4.19
C GLU A 118 -0.48 -16.85 -3.57
N ILE A 119 -0.67 -15.83 -4.41
CA ILE A 119 -0.81 -14.45 -3.97
C ILE A 119 -2.28 -14.06 -4.01
N PHE A 120 -2.80 -13.55 -2.89
CA PHE A 120 -4.09 -12.89 -2.84
C PHE A 120 -3.90 -11.37 -2.98
N ALA A 121 -4.11 -10.84 -4.18
CA ALA A 121 -3.78 -9.45 -4.47
C ALA A 121 -4.96 -8.51 -4.16
N ILE A 122 -4.77 -7.63 -3.18
CA ILE A 122 -5.62 -6.47 -2.94
C ILE A 122 -4.91 -5.26 -3.55
N GLY A 123 -5.42 -4.77 -4.67
CA GLY A 123 -4.82 -3.71 -5.46
C GLY A 123 -4.17 -4.17 -6.76
N LYS A 124 -4.34 -3.39 -7.83
CA LYS A 124 -3.88 -3.77 -9.19
C LYS A 124 -2.36 -3.83 -9.33
N LYS A 125 -1.60 -2.94 -8.68
CA LYS A 125 -0.14 -2.82 -8.92
C LYS A 125 0.64 -4.03 -8.43
N GLY A 126 0.24 -4.60 -7.29
CA GLY A 126 0.79 -5.86 -6.78
C GLY A 126 0.48 -7.01 -7.72
N ALA A 127 -0.79 -7.15 -8.14
CA ALA A 127 -1.21 -8.20 -9.06
C ALA A 127 -0.42 -8.17 -10.38
N GLU A 128 -0.41 -7.03 -11.07
CA GLU A 128 0.31 -6.86 -12.34
C GLU A 128 1.80 -7.23 -12.23
N THR A 129 2.45 -6.87 -11.12
CA THR A 129 3.88 -7.07 -10.94
C THR A 129 4.21 -8.51 -10.57
N LEU A 130 3.42 -9.13 -9.69
CA LEU A 130 3.67 -10.49 -9.21
C LEU A 130 3.29 -11.54 -10.28
N VAL A 131 2.25 -11.30 -11.08
CA VAL A 131 1.94 -12.12 -12.27
C VAL A 131 3.13 -12.11 -13.24
N ARG A 132 3.71 -10.94 -13.53
CA ARG A 132 4.90 -10.84 -14.42
C ARG A 132 6.13 -11.55 -13.88
N ARG A 133 6.20 -11.77 -12.56
CA ARG A 133 7.28 -12.51 -11.89
C ARG A 133 7.02 -14.02 -11.83
N GLY A 134 5.92 -14.50 -12.40
CA GLY A 134 5.61 -15.93 -12.52
C GLY A 134 4.84 -16.52 -11.34
N PHE A 135 4.31 -15.69 -10.43
CA PHE A 135 3.47 -16.17 -9.33
C PHE A 135 2.02 -16.39 -9.78
N THR A 136 1.36 -17.39 -9.18
CA THR A 136 -0.10 -17.54 -9.25
C THR A 136 -0.75 -16.45 -8.40
N VAL A 137 -1.64 -15.65 -8.99
CA VAL A 137 -2.27 -14.51 -8.32
C VAL A 137 -3.78 -14.56 -8.45
N ASN A 138 -4.49 -14.57 -7.32
CA ASN A 138 -5.92 -14.30 -7.26
C ASN A 138 -6.15 -12.79 -7.43
N THR A 139 -6.87 -12.41 -8.48
CA THR A 139 -7.17 -11.01 -8.84
C THR A 139 -8.60 -10.59 -8.55
N ALA A 140 -9.42 -11.42 -7.90
CA ALA A 140 -10.85 -11.14 -7.68
C ALA A 140 -11.10 -9.84 -6.89
N TYR A 141 -10.15 -9.46 -6.03
CA TYR A 141 -10.25 -8.32 -5.12
C TYR A 141 -9.31 -7.16 -5.48
N THR A 142 -8.81 -7.09 -6.72
CA THR A 142 -7.89 -6.02 -7.09
C THR A 142 -8.53 -4.63 -7.05
N ASP A 143 -9.83 -4.49 -7.31
CA ASP A 143 -10.53 -3.19 -7.37
C ASP A 143 -11.09 -2.71 -6.02
N LEU A 144 -10.63 -3.29 -4.92
CA LEU A 144 -11.22 -3.08 -3.60
C LEU A 144 -11.08 -1.64 -3.10
N PHE A 145 -9.99 -0.94 -3.44
CA PHE A 145 -9.78 0.46 -3.01
C PHE A 145 -10.78 1.43 -3.64
N GLY A 146 -11.26 1.14 -4.86
CA GLY A 146 -12.28 1.95 -5.52
C GLY A 146 -13.64 1.93 -4.80
N ARG A 147 -13.92 0.85 -4.07
CA ARG A 147 -15.16 0.64 -3.30
C ARG A 147 -14.84 0.23 -1.86
N LEU A 148 -13.89 0.92 -1.23
CA LEU A 148 -13.41 0.54 0.10
C LEU A 148 -14.54 0.63 1.13
N SER A 149 -14.97 -0.53 1.62
CA SER A 149 -15.99 -0.67 2.65
C SER A 149 -15.72 -1.94 3.45
N PHE A 150 -16.22 -1.98 4.68
CA PHE A 150 -16.13 -3.20 5.50
C PHE A 150 -16.77 -4.39 4.80
N VAL A 151 -17.91 -4.20 4.12
CA VAL A 151 -18.63 -5.28 3.42
C VAL A 151 -17.76 -5.95 2.36
N ASN A 152 -17.06 -5.16 1.55
CA ASN A 152 -16.22 -5.71 0.48
C ASN A 152 -14.95 -6.40 1.02
N VAL A 153 -14.33 -5.84 2.08
CA VAL A 153 -13.17 -6.48 2.72
C VAL A 153 -13.57 -7.73 3.49
N LYS A 154 -14.76 -7.72 4.10
CA LYS A 154 -15.34 -8.89 4.77
C LYS A 154 -15.48 -10.06 3.79
N SER A 155 -15.97 -9.83 2.58
CA SER A 155 -16.08 -10.91 1.57
C SER A 155 -14.72 -11.52 1.21
N ALA A 156 -13.66 -10.69 1.12
CA ALA A 156 -12.30 -11.20 0.91
C ALA A 156 -11.81 -12.05 2.08
N ALA A 157 -12.02 -11.57 3.32
CA ALA A 157 -11.66 -12.33 4.52
C ALA A 157 -12.43 -13.67 4.60
N GLU A 158 -13.72 -13.68 4.26
CA GLU A 158 -14.55 -14.89 4.26
C GLU A 158 -14.07 -15.94 3.25
N GLU A 159 -13.65 -15.52 2.06
CA GLU A 159 -13.02 -16.42 1.08
C GLU A 159 -11.72 -17.02 1.62
N ILE A 160 -10.83 -16.19 2.15
CA ILE A 160 -9.54 -16.63 2.73
C ILE A 160 -9.76 -17.63 3.87
N MET A 161 -10.70 -17.33 4.77
CA MET A 161 -11.02 -18.18 5.91
C MET A 161 -11.63 -19.52 5.47
N LYS A 162 -12.50 -19.50 4.46
CA LYS A 162 -13.10 -20.70 3.88
C LYS A 162 -12.02 -21.59 3.26
N ASP A 163 -11.18 -21.03 2.40
CA ASP A 163 -10.11 -21.76 1.72
C ASP A 163 -9.11 -22.39 2.73
N PHE A 164 -8.79 -21.68 3.82
CA PHE A 164 -7.96 -22.23 4.89
C PHE A 164 -8.66 -23.38 5.64
N SER A 165 -9.93 -23.20 6.00
CA SER A 165 -10.71 -24.20 6.73
C SER A 165 -10.87 -25.50 5.91
N GLU A 166 -11.04 -25.37 4.59
CA GLU A 166 -11.11 -26.49 3.64
C GLU A 166 -9.74 -27.13 3.34
N GLY A 167 -8.65 -26.57 3.86
CA GLY A 167 -7.28 -27.10 3.67
C GLY A 167 -6.68 -26.84 2.29
N ARG A 168 -7.16 -25.81 1.59
CA ARG A 168 -6.50 -25.33 0.37
C ARG A 168 -5.14 -24.70 0.68
N TYR A 169 -5.03 -24.04 1.84
CA TYR A 169 -3.79 -23.44 2.35
C TYR A 169 -3.53 -23.86 3.78
N ASP A 170 -2.25 -24.00 4.13
CA ASP A 170 -1.78 -24.41 5.46
C ASP A 170 -1.24 -23.22 6.27
N ALA A 171 -0.86 -22.13 5.58
CA ALA A 171 -0.43 -20.88 6.17
C ALA A 171 -0.89 -19.69 5.33
N VAL A 172 -1.29 -18.61 6.00
CA VAL A 172 -1.64 -17.33 5.37
C VAL A 172 -0.88 -16.21 6.05
N ASP A 173 -0.09 -15.46 5.29
CA ASP A 173 0.59 -14.25 5.77
C ASP A 173 0.04 -13.03 5.04
N ILE A 174 0.08 -11.85 5.69
CA ILE A 174 -0.35 -10.58 5.12
C ILE A 174 0.81 -9.59 5.05
N VAL A 175 0.98 -8.96 3.88
CA VAL A 175 1.98 -7.92 3.63
C VAL A 175 1.29 -6.61 3.28
N TYR A 176 1.49 -5.59 4.10
CA TYR A 176 0.83 -4.28 3.95
C TYR A 176 1.70 -3.13 4.50
N ASN A 177 1.29 -1.88 4.24
CA ASN A 177 1.92 -0.70 4.82
C ASN A 177 1.08 -0.15 5.98
N GLU A 178 1.66 -0.09 7.18
CA GLU A 178 1.12 0.67 8.30
C GLU A 178 1.38 2.16 8.11
N PHE A 179 0.33 2.95 8.34
CA PHE A 179 0.42 4.41 8.34
C PHE A 179 0.94 4.92 9.69
N LYS A 180 2.23 5.29 9.75
CA LYS A 180 2.79 6.00 10.90
C LYS A 180 2.57 7.51 10.78
N ASN A 181 3.01 8.08 9.67
CA ASN A 181 2.79 9.48 9.32
C ASN A 181 2.92 9.68 7.80
N VAL A 182 2.73 10.90 7.33
CA VAL A 182 2.80 11.26 5.90
C VAL A 182 4.09 10.80 5.24
N ALA A 183 5.23 10.93 5.92
CA ALA A 183 6.54 10.64 5.37
C ALA A 183 7.01 9.20 5.59
N THR A 184 6.47 8.52 6.62
CA THR A 184 6.94 7.21 7.06
C THR A 184 5.82 6.17 6.95
N GLN A 185 6.04 5.18 6.10
CA GLN A 185 5.22 3.98 6.00
C GLN A 185 6.05 2.79 6.49
N ILE A 186 5.51 2.00 7.41
CA ILE A 186 6.17 0.81 7.94
C ILE A 186 5.59 -0.39 7.19
N ILE A 187 6.46 -1.25 6.67
CA ILE A 187 6.02 -2.48 6.00
C ILE A 187 5.89 -3.56 7.06
N HIS A 188 4.73 -4.21 7.11
CA HIS A 188 4.50 -5.39 7.93
C HIS A 188 4.36 -6.62 7.04
N ALA A 189 4.83 -7.74 7.56
CA ALA A 189 4.73 -9.07 6.97
C ALA A 189 4.36 -10.03 8.10
N ASP A 190 3.07 -10.01 8.44
CA ASP A 190 2.55 -10.65 9.65
C ASP A 190 1.84 -11.96 9.32
N PRO A 191 1.87 -12.96 10.22
CA PRO A 191 1.00 -14.11 10.10
C PRO A 191 -0.47 -13.68 10.26
N TYR A 192 -1.33 -14.23 9.41
CA TYR A 192 -2.78 -14.00 9.44
C TYR A 192 -3.55 -15.26 9.88
N LEU A 193 -3.22 -16.42 9.29
CA LEU A 193 -3.72 -17.74 9.68
C LEU A 193 -2.58 -18.77 9.66
N PRO A 194 -2.59 -19.78 10.55
CA PRO A 194 -3.55 -20.00 11.62
C PRO A 194 -3.44 -18.97 12.76
N ILE A 195 -4.52 -18.78 13.51
CA ILE A 195 -4.47 -17.98 14.73
C ILE A 195 -3.73 -18.78 15.80
N VAL A 196 -2.47 -18.44 15.99
CA VAL A 196 -1.70 -18.88 17.13
C VAL A 196 -1.88 -17.84 18.23
N ALA A 197 -2.21 -18.26 19.45
CA ALA A 197 -2.16 -17.36 20.59
C ALA A 197 -0.73 -16.82 20.69
N GLU A 198 -0.52 -15.56 20.32
CA GLU A 198 0.77 -14.93 20.48
C GLU A 198 1.08 -14.91 21.99
N ASN A 199 2.09 -15.66 22.41
CA ASN A 199 2.81 -15.44 23.67
C ASN A 199 3.55 -14.09 23.60
N LYS A 200 2.84 -12.98 23.34
CA LYS A 200 3.39 -11.64 23.52
C LYS A 200 3.46 -11.40 25.01
N SER A 201 4.62 -11.75 25.57
CA SER A 201 5.11 -11.41 26.90
C SER A 201 5.32 -9.89 27.07
N THR A 202 4.37 -9.07 26.63
CA THR A 202 4.32 -7.66 26.99
C THR A 202 3.61 -7.56 28.32
N LYS A 203 4.38 -7.18 29.34
CA LYS A 203 4.00 -6.88 30.71
C LYS A 203 2.96 -5.75 30.81
N SER A 204 1.78 -5.87 30.21
CA SER A 204 0.62 -5.14 30.67
C SER A 204 0.10 -5.86 31.91
N LYS A 205 -0.08 -5.11 33.01
CA LYS A 205 -0.71 -5.63 34.22
C LYS A 205 -1.97 -6.40 33.80
N LYS A 206 -2.02 -7.70 34.09
CA LYS A 206 -3.27 -8.46 34.09
C LYS A 206 -4.19 -7.74 35.06
N THR A 207 -5.04 -6.85 34.58
CA THR A 207 -6.27 -6.57 35.29
C THR A 207 -7.09 -7.82 35.04
N GLU A 208 -7.01 -8.76 35.98
CA GLU A 208 -7.90 -9.93 36.00
C GLU A 208 -9.32 -9.42 36.27
N VAL A 209 -9.93 -8.88 35.23
CA VAL A 209 -11.36 -8.62 35.21
C VAL A 209 -12.00 -9.99 35.06
N ASN A 210 -12.60 -10.47 36.13
CA ASN A 210 -13.29 -11.75 36.15
C ASN A 210 -14.58 -11.61 35.35
N TYR A 211 -14.59 -12.09 34.10
CA TYR A 211 -15.77 -12.05 33.24
C TYR A 211 -16.66 -13.26 33.54
N ILE A 212 -17.96 -13.02 33.57
CA ILE A 212 -18.96 -14.09 33.49
C ILE A 212 -19.22 -14.30 32.00
N PHE A 213 -19.01 -15.51 31.51
CA PHE A 213 -19.25 -15.86 30.12
C PHE A 213 -20.68 -16.39 29.96
N GLU A 214 -21.38 -15.87 28.96
CA GLU A 214 -22.72 -16.33 28.57
C GLU A 214 -22.79 -16.26 27.03
N PRO A 215 -23.07 -17.36 26.29
CA PRO A 215 -23.34 -18.74 26.74
C PRO A 215 -22.06 -19.48 27.19
N ALA A 216 -21.35 -20.20 26.31
CA ALA A 216 -20.08 -20.87 26.64
C ALA A 216 -18.87 -20.15 26.03
N GLU A 217 -17.69 -20.25 26.65
CA GLU A 217 -16.44 -19.67 26.14
C GLU A 217 -16.12 -20.13 24.70
N GLU A 218 -16.36 -21.41 24.42
CA GLU A 218 -16.11 -22.04 23.12
C GLU A 218 -17.00 -21.43 22.02
N GLU A 219 -18.28 -21.20 22.31
CA GLU A 219 -19.23 -20.57 21.40
C GLU A 219 -18.87 -19.10 21.15
N ILE A 220 -18.46 -18.39 22.20
CA ILE A 220 -17.99 -17.00 22.10
C ILE A 220 -16.74 -16.94 21.21
N LEU A 221 -15.78 -17.85 21.40
CA LEU A 221 -14.58 -17.94 20.56
C LEU A 221 -14.92 -18.26 19.11
N ALA A 222 -15.87 -19.18 18.86
CA ALA A 222 -16.32 -19.55 17.53
C ALA A 222 -16.88 -18.36 16.74
N GLU A 223 -17.50 -17.39 17.41
CA GLU A 223 -17.99 -16.15 16.76
C GLU A 223 -16.91 -15.05 16.70
N LEU A 224 -16.15 -14.86 17.79
CA LEU A 224 -15.16 -13.78 17.90
C LEU A 224 -13.97 -13.96 16.97
N ILE A 225 -13.50 -15.19 16.74
CA ILE A 225 -12.36 -15.48 15.87
C ILE A 225 -12.62 -15.00 14.43
N PRO A 226 -13.70 -15.45 13.75
CA PRO A 226 -14.10 -14.92 12.45
C PRO A 226 -14.18 -13.40 12.39
N LYS A 227 -14.77 -12.79 13.43
CA LYS A 227 -14.97 -11.35 13.50
C LYS A 227 -13.63 -10.61 13.59
N SER A 228 -12.71 -11.12 14.41
CA SER A 228 -11.35 -10.59 14.55
C SER A 228 -10.58 -10.58 13.25
N LEU A 229 -10.57 -11.70 12.52
CA LEU A 229 -9.88 -11.83 11.24
C LEU A 229 -10.41 -10.83 10.20
N LYS A 230 -11.74 -10.69 10.11
CA LYS A 230 -12.39 -9.72 9.21
C LYS A 230 -11.98 -8.29 9.54
N ILE A 231 -11.92 -7.95 10.83
CA ILE A 231 -11.51 -6.61 11.30
C ILE A 231 -10.02 -6.38 11.09
N GLN A 232 -9.18 -7.38 11.34
CA GLN A 232 -7.73 -7.29 11.14
C GLN A 232 -7.39 -7.05 9.67
N LEU A 233 -8.03 -7.78 8.74
CA LEU A 233 -7.86 -7.52 7.31
C LEU A 233 -8.35 -6.13 6.94
N TYR A 234 -9.53 -5.73 7.44
CA TYR A 234 -10.06 -4.38 7.18
C TYR A 234 -9.13 -3.28 7.71
N ARG A 235 -8.54 -3.46 8.88
CA ARG A 235 -7.54 -2.55 9.45
C ARG A 235 -6.31 -2.44 8.56
N ALA A 236 -5.74 -3.57 8.14
CA ALA A 236 -4.56 -3.60 7.26
C ALA A 236 -4.83 -2.87 5.94
N VAL A 237 -6.02 -3.06 5.34
CA VAL A 237 -6.42 -2.36 4.12
C VAL A 237 -6.61 -0.85 4.36
N LEU A 238 -7.24 -0.44 5.47
CA LEU A 238 -7.39 0.98 5.81
C LEU A 238 -6.03 1.66 6.03
N GLU A 239 -5.14 1.01 6.78
CA GLU A 239 -3.78 1.53 7.02
C GLU A 239 -2.99 1.64 5.72
N SER A 240 -3.09 0.64 4.85
CA SER A 240 -2.45 0.68 3.53
C SER A 240 -3.04 1.79 2.65
N ASN A 241 -4.35 2.04 2.70
CA ASN A 241 -4.98 3.17 1.98
C ASN A 241 -4.46 4.53 2.48
N ALA A 242 -4.37 4.74 3.80
CA ALA A 242 -3.82 5.99 4.34
C ALA A 242 -2.34 6.14 3.97
N SER A 243 -1.56 5.08 4.07
CA SER A 243 -0.16 5.02 3.63
C SER A 243 0.00 5.36 2.16
N GLU A 244 -0.88 4.85 1.29
CA GLU A 244 -0.89 5.16 -0.14
C GLU A 244 -1.09 6.66 -0.38
N GLN A 245 -2.10 7.27 0.27
CA GLN A 245 -2.37 8.69 0.09
C GLN A 245 -1.27 9.58 0.68
N GLY A 246 -0.67 9.19 1.80
CA GLY A 246 0.51 9.85 2.37
C GLY A 246 1.69 9.82 1.40
N ALA A 247 2.05 8.63 0.91
CA ALA A 247 3.15 8.44 -0.03
C ALA A 247 2.91 9.18 -1.36
N ARG A 248 1.68 9.17 -1.88
CA ARG A 248 1.29 9.94 -3.07
C ARG A 248 1.39 11.44 -2.82
N MET A 249 0.93 11.93 -1.68
CA MET A 249 1.04 13.34 -1.35
C MET A 249 2.51 13.79 -1.34
N THR A 250 3.40 13.04 -0.69
CA THR A 250 4.84 13.32 -0.67
C THR A 250 5.49 13.20 -2.06
N ALA A 251 5.13 12.20 -2.85
CA ALA A 251 5.65 12.03 -4.21
C ALA A 251 5.24 13.18 -5.13
N MET A 252 3.99 13.65 -5.04
CA MET A 252 3.48 14.79 -5.81
C MET A 252 4.09 16.11 -5.35
N ASP A 253 4.40 16.26 -4.05
CA ASP A 253 5.09 17.43 -3.54
C ASP A 253 6.49 17.55 -4.14
N LYS A 254 7.28 16.47 -4.02
CA LYS A 254 8.61 16.38 -4.63
C LYS A 254 8.57 16.61 -6.15
N ALA A 255 7.58 16.04 -6.83
CA ALA A 255 7.43 16.27 -8.27
C ALA A 255 7.14 17.75 -8.62
N THR A 256 6.39 18.45 -7.77
CA THR A 256 6.07 19.88 -7.94
C THR A 256 7.30 20.77 -7.70
N GLU A 257 8.11 20.43 -6.69
CA GLU A 257 9.39 21.08 -6.40
C GLU A 257 10.40 20.85 -7.52
N ASN A 258 10.57 19.60 -7.97
CA ASN A 258 11.46 19.26 -9.09
C ASN A 258 11.04 19.99 -10.38
N ALA A 259 9.74 20.12 -10.64
CA ALA A 259 9.24 20.89 -11.78
C ALA A 259 9.54 22.39 -11.64
N GLN A 260 9.47 22.94 -10.42
CA GLN A 260 9.83 24.34 -10.13
C GLN A 260 11.30 24.60 -10.47
N GLU A 261 12.21 23.71 -10.07
CA GLU A 261 13.64 23.81 -10.37
C GLU A 261 13.90 23.74 -11.88
N LEU A 262 13.31 22.74 -12.54
CA LEU A 262 13.48 22.55 -13.97
C LEU A 262 12.92 23.74 -14.79
N LEU A 263 11.85 24.40 -14.32
CA LEU A 263 11.34 25.63 -14.92
C LEU A 263 12.31 26.81 -14.78
N LYS A 264 13.03 26.92 -13.66
CA LYS A 264 14.05 27.96 -13.48
C LYS A 264 15.17 27.78 -14.50
N ASP A 265 15.67 26.55 -14.64
CA ASP A 265 16.75 26.23 -15.58
C ASP A 265 16.33 26.45 -17.04
N LEU A 266 15.14 25.99 -17.42
CA LEU A 266 14.62 26.19 -18.77
C LEU A 266 14.44 27.68 -19.11
N ARG A 267 14.06 28.52 -18.13
CA ARG A 267 13.95 29.98 -18.33
C ARG A 267 15.32 30.62 -18.57
N LEU A 268 16.35 30.20 -17.85
CA LEU A 268 17.72 30.68 -18.08
C LEU A 268 18.20 30.31 -19.49
N VAL A 269 18.00 29.05 -19.89
CA VAL A 269 18.34 28.57 -21.24
C VAL A 269 17.56 29.36 -22.30
N TYR A 270 16.24 29.53 -22.12
CA TYR A 270 15.40 30.29 -23.04
C TYR A 270 15.91 31.72 -23.24
N ASN A 271 16.21 32.43 -22.14
CA ASN A 271 16.68 33.81 -22.22
C ASN A 271 18.04 33.91 -22.92
N ARG A 272 18.97 32.99 -22.63
CA ARG A 272 20.28 32.93 -23.28
C ARG A 272 20.15 32.64 -24.78
N THR A 273 19.36 31.64 -25.17
CA THR A 273 19.13 31.29 -26.58
C THR A 273 18.40 32.42 -27.32
N ARG A 274 17.47 33.11 -26.65
CA ARG A 274 16.79 34.28 -27.22
C ARG A 274 17.75 35.43 -27.48
N GLN A 275 18.61 35.76 -26.52
CA GLN A 275 19.62 36.79 -26.72
C GLN A 275 20.57 36.43 -27.87
N ALA A 276 21.08 35.20 -27.91
CA ALA A 276 21.94 34.74 -29.00
C ALA A 276 21.26 34.81 -30.38
N ALA A 277 19.97 34.47 -30.46
CA ALA A 277 19.19 34.57 -31.70
C ALA A 277 19.02 36.03 -32.15
N ILE A 278 18.65 36.93 -31.23
CA ILE A 278 18.51 38.37 -31.54
C ILE A 278 19.86 38.95 -31.99
N THR A 279 20.96 38.64 -31.29
CA THR A 279 22.29 39.11 -31.67
C THR A 279 22.69 38.59 -33.05
N LYS A 280 22.38 37.33 -33.36
CA LYS A 280 22.65 36.75 -34.68
C LYS A 280 21.84 37.46 -35.77
N GLU A 281 20.54 37.67 -35.56
CA GLU A 281 19.69 38.41 -36.51
C GLU A 281 20.22 39.84 -36.76
N ILE A 282 20.63 40.55 -35.71
CA ILE A 282 21.23 41.89 -35.83
C ILE A 282 22.54 41.85 -36.64
N LEU A 283 23.43 40.89 -36.35
CA LEU A 283 24.70 40.74 -37.09
C LEU A 283 24.47 40.41 -38.56
N GLU A 284 23.48 39.57 -38.88
CA GLU A 284 23.09 39.25 -40.26
C GLU A 284 22.54 40.48 -41.00
N ILE A 285 21.70 41.30 -40.35
CA ILE A 285 21.17 42.55 -40.92
C ILE A 285 22.30 43.56 -41.19
N VAL A 286 23.16 43.79 -40.20
CA VAL A 286 24.27 44.76 -40.33
C VAL A 286 25.28 44.29 -41.38
N GLY A 287 25.66 43.00 -41.37
CA GLY A 287 26.56 42.43 -42.37
C GLY A 287 25.99 42.48 -43.79
N GLY A 288 24.68 42.22 -43.95
CA GLY A 288 24.00 42.37 -45.24
C GLY A 288 23.93 43.82 -45.72
N ALA A 289 23.71 44.77 -44.82
CA ALA A 289 23.68 46.19 -45.15
C ALA A 289 25.07 46.74 -45.56
N GLU A 290 26.15 46.28 -44.92
CA GLU A 290 27.51 46.63 -45.35
C GLU A 290 27.87 46.02 -46.71
N ALA A 291 27.45 44.79 -46.98
CA ALA A 291 27.74 44.12 -48.26
C ALA A 291 27.14 44.85 -49.47
N LEU A 292 26.08 45.66 -49.28
CA LEU A 292 25.44 46.48 -50.31
C LEU A 292 26.11 47.85 -50.53
N LYS A 293 27.05 48.26 -49.66
CA LYS A 293 27.75 49.56 -49.79
C LYS A 293 29.00 49.52 -50.67
N ASN A 294 29.37 48.34 -51.17
CA ASN A 294 30.41 48.13 -52.18
C ASN A 294 29.77 47.73 -53.51
#